data_AF-A0A7W0R2S1-F1
#
_entry.id   AF-A0A7W0R2S1-F1
#
_cell.length_a   1.000
_cell.length_b   1.000
_cell.length_c   1.000
_cell.angle_alpha   90.00
_cell.angle_beta   90.00
_cell.angle_gamma   90.00
#
_symmetry.space_group_name_H-M   'P 1'
#
loop_
_entity.id
_entity.type
_entity.pdbx_description
1 polymer ?
#
loop_
_entity_poly.entity_id
_entity_poly.type
_entity_poly.pdbx_seq_one_letter_code
_entity_poly.pdbx_strand_id
1 'polypeptide(L)'
;MSSESGANDSDEALVERARTGDDLAIDALLTRYRHYARAKARSYFLAGGDKEDIVQEGMIGLYKAIRDFDSVHETAFRAFAELCITRQIITAIKTATRQKHQPLNSYVSLNKPIGGDESDERTLGDSIQTSEVADPAELVISAEEVQNIKTTMGQVLSELEIEVLQHYIEGKSYQQIADMLGRHVKSIDNALQRIKRKLEEHMTDHKALPA
;
A
#
# COMPACT_ATOMS: atom_id res chain seq x y z
N MET A 1 6.06 -37.77 -35.47
CA MET A 1 7.24 -37.82 -34.59
C MET A 1 8.13 -36.64 -34.96
N SER A 2 7.90 -35.48 -34.35
CA SER A 2 8.69 -34.26 -34.58
C SER A 2 8.70 -33.46 -33.28
N SER A 3 9.31 -34.03 -32.25
CA SER A 3 9.28 -33.50 -30.90
C SER A 3 10.63 -33.76 -30.25
N GLU A 4 11.61 -32.86 -30.47
CA GLU A 4 12.82 -32.70 -29.62
C GLU A 4 13.80 -31.58 -30.04
N SER A 5 13.40 -30.56 -30.82
CA SER A 5 14.36 -29.55 -31.32
C SER A 5 14.50 -28.26 -30.48
N GLY A 6 13.79 -28.10 -29.36
CA GLY A 6 13.78 -26.82 -28.61
C GLY A 6 14.72 -26.74 -27.39
N ALA A 7 15.30 -27.86 -26.95
CA ALA A 7 15.96 -27.92 -25.64
C ALA A 7 17.33 -27.20 -25.59
N ASN A 8 17.97 -26.97 -26.73
CA ASN A 8 19.36 -26.49 -26.81
C ASN A 8 19.52 -25.10 -27.44
N ASP A 9 18.42 -24.41 -27.76
CA ASP A 9 18.47 -23.04 -28.26
C ASP A 9 18.88 -22.08 -27.15
N SER A 10 19.62 -21.02 -27.51
CA SER A 10 19.94 -19.93 -26.58
C SER A 10 18.68 -19.18 -26.18
N ASP A 11 18.71 -18.52 -25.03
CA ASP A 11 17.57 -17.76 -24.55
C ASP A 11 17.19 -16.64 -25.53
N GLU A 12 18.18 -15.98 -26.13
CA GLU A 12 17.98 -14.92 -27.13
C GLU A 12 17.26 -15.46 -28.38
N ALA A 13 17.64 -16.65 -28.87
CA ALA A 13 17.00 -17.26 -30.02
C ALA A 13 15.54 -17.65 -29.73
N LEU A 14 15.27 -18.16 -28.52
CA LEU A 14 13.91 -18.48 -28.07
C LEU A 14 13.05 -17.21 -27.92
N VAL A 15 13.62 -16.11 -27.45
CA VAL A 15 12.88 -14.84 -27.29
C VAL A 15 12.50 -14.25 -28.65
N GLU A 16 13.41 -14.26 -29.63
CA GLU A 16 13.08 -13.80 -30.99
C GLU A 16 11.98 -14.66 -31.64
N ARG A 17 11.99 -15.98 -31.43
CA ARG A 17 10.90 -16.86 -31.86
C ARG A 17 9.60 -16.55 -31.13
N ALA A 18 9.65 -16.38 -29.81
CA ALA A 18 8.48 -16.04 -29.00
C ALA A 18 7.83 -14.72 -29.45
N ARG A 19 8.61 -13.72 -29.88
CA ARG A 19 8.11 -12.46 -30.46
C ARG A 19 7.32 -12.67 -31.75
N THR A 20 7.64 -13.69 -32.53
CA THR A 20 6.90 -14.06 -33.74
C THR A 20 5.62 -14.89 -33.45
N GLY A 21 5.28 -15.10 -32.17
CA GLY A 21 4.11 -15.87 -31.75
C GLY A 21 4.33 -17.37 -31.63
N ASP A 22 5.59 -17.82 -31.51
CA ASP A 22 5.91 -19.23 -31.30
C ASP A 22 5.66 -19.64 -29.85
N ASP A 23 4.49 -20.24 -29.59
CA ASP A 23 4.09 -20.72 -28.27
C ASP A 23 5.05 -21.79 -27.71
N LEU A 24 5.70 -22.59 -28.56
CA LEU A 24 6.68 -23.58 -28.11
C LEU A 24 7.95 -22.93 -27.57
N ALA A 25 8.35 -21.79 -28.15
CA ALA A 25 9.48 -21.01 -27.65
C ALA A 25 9.16 -20.34 -26.30
N ILE A 26 7.92 -19.85 -26.14
CA ILE A 26 7.43 -19.33 -24.86
C ILE A 26 7.45 -20.45 -23.81
N ASP A 27 6.88 -21.62 -24.09
CA ASP A 27 6.83 -22.74 -23.15
C ASP A 27 8.23 -23.24 -22.74
N ALA A 28 9.17 -23.26 -23.69
CA ALA A 28 10.57 -23.61 -23.41
C ALA A 28 11.21 -22.62 -22.42
N LEU A 29 11.01 -21.31 -22.62
CA LEU A 29 11.51 -20.27 -21.71
C LEU A 29 10.84 -20.35 -20.33
N LEU A 30 9.52 -20.52 -20.29
CA LEU A 30 8.76 -20.67 -19.04
C LEU A 30 9.27 -21.89 -18.25
N THR A 31 9.48 -23.03 -18.92
CA THR A 31 10.00 -24.25 -18.30
C THR A 31 11.43 -24.04 -17.78
N ARG A 32 12.30 -23.43 -18.58
CA ARG A 32 13.72 -23.19 -18.25
C ARG A 32 13.88 -22.32 -17.01
N TYR A 33 13.07 -21.27 -16.86
CA TYR A 33 13.17 -20.32 -15.75
C TYR A 33 12.26 -20.66 -14.56
N ARG A 34 11.38 -21.66 -14.65
CA ARG A 34 10.50 -22.10 -13.56
C ARG A 34 11.28 -22.43 -12.27
N HIS A 35 12.44 -23.07 -12.40
CA HIS A 35 13.28 -23.38 -11.24
C HIS A 35 13.84 -22.14 -10.56
N TYR A 36 14.19 -21.10 -11.33
CA TYR A 36 14.63 -19.82 -10.80
C TYR A 36 13.50 -19.10 -10.06
N ALA A 37 12.31 -19.03 -10.66
CA ALA A 37 11.13 -18.46 -10.02
C ALA A 37 10.81 -19.17 -8.70
N ARG A 38 10.81 -20.52 -8.68
CA ARG A 38 10.71 -21.33 -7.46
C ARG A 38 11.80 -21.00 -6.44
N ALA A 39 13.04 -20.85 -6.88
CA ALA A 39 14.15 -20.54 -5.99
C ALA A 39 13.99 -19.17 -5.32
N LYS A 40 13.56 -18.15 -6.08
CA LYS A 40 13.27 -16.83 -5.54
C LYS A 40 12.07 -16.83 -4.62
N ALA A 41 10.97 -17.50 -5.00
CA ALA A 41 9.75 -17.58 -4.22
C ALA A 41 9.96 -18.12 -2.80
N ARG A 42 10.92 -19.04 -2.60
CA ARG A 42 11.24 -19.60 -1.27
C ARG A 42 11.63 -18.56 -0.21
N SER A 43 12.20 -17.43 -0.62
CA SER A 43 12.65 -16.38 0.28
C SER A 43 11.53 -15.39 0.66
N TYR A 44 10.32 -15.59 0.15
CA TYR A 44 9.22 -14.67 0.32
C TYR A 44 7.99 -15.36 0.92
N PHE A 45 7.11 -14.55 1.51
CA PHE A 45 5.84 -14.98 2.08
C PHE A 45 4.71 -14.08 1.55
N LEU A 46 3.60 -14.69 1.15
CA LEU A 46 2.41 -14.02 0.65
C LEU A 46 1.28 -14.22 1.65
N ALA A 47 0.81 -13.13 2.27
CA ALA A 47 -0.29 -13.20 3.21
C ALA A 47 -1.59 -13.58 2.47
N GLY A 48 -2.23 -14.68 2.89
CA GLY A 48 -3.46 -15.18 2.29
C GLY A 48 -3.27 -16.01 1.00
N GLY A 49 -2.02 -16.35 0.64
CA GLY A 49 -1.70 -17.24 -0.48
C GLY A 49 -0.65 -18.28 -0.10
N ASP A 50 -0.40 -19.22 -0.99
CA ASP A 50 0.61 -20.25 -0.82
C ASP A 50 1.92 -19.93 -1.57
N LYS A 51 2.88 -20.86 -1.52
CA LYS A 51 4.17 -20.68 -2.20
C LYS A 51 4.05 -20.80 -3.72
N GLU A 52 3.11 -21.60 -4.23
CA GLU A 52 2.90 -21.74 -5.66
C GLU A 52 2.29 -20.45 -6.23
N ASP A 53 1.48 -19.72 -5.48
CA ASP A 53 1.00 -18.38 -5.87
C ASP A 53 2.16 -17.40 -6.12
N ILE A 54 3.17 -17.41 -5.25
CA ILE A 54 4.38 -16.58 -5.41
C ILE A 54 5.16 -17.01 -6.66
N VAL A 55 5.22 -18.32 -6.92
CA VAL A 55 5.86 -18.84 -8.13
C VAL A 55 5.12 -18.35 -9.37
N GLN A 56 3.78 -18.39 -9.38
CA GLN A 56 2.97 -17.91 -10.49
C GLN A 56 3.17 -16.42 -10.75
N GLU A 57 3.25 -15.60 -9.69
CA GLU A 57 3.63 -14.18 -9.83
C GLU A 57 5.02 -14.02 -10.46
N GLY A 58 5.99 -14.84 -10.05
CA GLY A 58 7.29 -14.90 -10.71
C GLY A 58 7.18 -15.26 -12.20
N MET A 59 6.36 -16.25 -12.56
CA MET A 59 6.13 -16.67 -13.95
C MET A 59 5.44 -15.57 -14.78
N ILE A 60 4.51 -14.81 -14.19
CA ILE A 60 3.91 -13.63 -14.83
C ILE A 60 4.99 -12.58 -15.12
N GLY A 61 5.93 -12.37 -14.18
CA GLY A 61 7.07 -11.49 -14.38
C GLY A 61 7.97 -11.92 -15.53
N LEU A 62 8.24 -13.21 -15.64
CA LEU A 62 8.98 -13.79 -16.77
C LEU A 62 8.24 -13.61 -18.09
N TYR A 63 6.92 -13.87 -18.13
CA TYR A 63 6.13 -13.70 -19.35
C TYR A 63 6.18 -12.26 -19.87
N LYS A 64 6.09 -11.27 -18.96
CA LYS A 64 6.31 -9.85 -19.30
C LYS A 64 7.72 -9.62 -19.84
N ALA A 65 8.74 -10.24 -19.24
CA ALA A 65 10.11 -10.13 -19.71
C ALA A 65 10.28 -10.68 -21.13
N ILE A 66 9.69 -11.83 -21.46
CA ILE A 66 9.73 -12.42 -22.81
C ILE A 66 9.13 -11.45 -23.83
N ARG A 67 8.00 -10.83 -23.49
CA ARG A 67 7.30 -9.88 -24.37
C ARG A 67 8.06 -8.56 -24.54
N ASP A 68 8.61 -8.03 -23.45
CA ASP A 68 9.13 -6.66 -23.38
C ASP A 68 10.65 -6.56 -23.57
N PHE A 69 11.38 -7.68 -23.61
CA PHE A 69 12.85 -7.69 -23.80
C PHE A 69 13.24 -7.04 -25.12
N ASP A 70 14.23 -6.15 -25.10
CA ASP A 70 14.81 -5.52 -26.28
C ASP A 70 16.32 -5.76 -26.34
N SER A 71 16.76 -6.57 -27.31
CA SER A 71 18.15 -6.96 -27.51
C SER A 71 19.08 -5.79 -27.90
N VAL A 72 18.53 -4.64 -28.31
CA VAL A 72 19.34 -3.45 -28.64
C VAL A 72 19.77 -2.68 -27.40
N HIS A 73 18.91 -2.63 -26.37
CA HIS A 73 19.12 -1.80 -25.19
C HIS A 73 19.47 -2.62 -23.92
N GLU A 74 19.14 -3.91 -23.90
CA GLU A 74 19.36 -4.79 -22.75
C GLU A 74 20.61 -5.67 -22.95
N THR A 75 21.32 -5.97 -21.86
CA THR A 75 22.61 -6.70 -21.92
C THR A 75 22.44 -8.19 -22.26
N ALA A 76 21.64 -8.90 -21.48
CA ALA A 76 21.36 -10.33 -21.66
C ALA A 76 19.95 -10.65 -21.18
N PHE A 77 19.22 -11.49 -21.92
CA PHE A 77 17.84 -11.83 -21.57
C PHE A 77 17.74 -12.39 -20.17
N ARG A 78 18.70 -13.23 -19.78
CA ARG A 78 18.76 -13.82 -18.45
C ARG A 78 18.73 -12.78 -17.34
N ALA A 79 19.59 -11.77 -17.38
CA ALA A 79 19.64 -10.75 -16.35
C ALA A 79 18.33 -9.95 -16.28
N PHE A 80 17.73 -9.65 -17.44
CA PHE A 80 16.47 -8.96 -17.55
C PHE A 80 15.29 -9.78 -17.00
N ALA A 81 15.21 -11.06 -17.37
CA ALA A 81 14.21 -12.00 -16.88
C ALA A 81 14.30 -12.16 -15.36
N GLU A 82 15.50 -12.36 -14.82
CA GLU A 82 15.74 -12.46 -13.38
C GLU A 82 15.27 -11.21 -12.61
N LEU A 83 15.50 -10.02 -13.18
CA LEU A 83 15.04 -8.74 -12.64
C LEU A 83 13.51 -8.64 -12.63
N CYS A 84 12.86 -8.95 -13.76
CA CYS A 84 11.42 -8.91 -13.92
C CYS A 84 10.69 -9.90 -13.02
N ILE A 85 11.18 -11.14 -12.93
CA ILE A 85 10.67 -12.17 -12.00
C ILE A 85 10.69 -11.64 -10.56
N THR A 86 11.85 -11.13 -10.13
CA THR A 86 12.02 -10.65 -8.74
C THR A 86 11.12 -9.44 -8.46
N ARG A 87 11.02 -8.49 -9.40
CA ARG A 87 10.17 -7.30 -9.26
C ARG A 87 8.68 -7.66 -9.19
N GLN A 88 8.22 -8.59 -10.01
CA GLN A 88 6.82 -9.01 -10.01
C GLN A 88 6.45 -9.69 -8.69
N ILE A 89 7.30 -10.60 -8.18
CA ILE A 89 7.13 -11.21 -6.85
C ILE A 89 7.02 -10.15 -5.75
N ILE A 90 7.96 -9.19 -5.70
CA ILE A 90 7.95 -8.12 -4.70
C ILE A 90 6.69 -7.26 -4.82
N THR A 91 6.24 -6.98 -6.05
CA THR A 91 5.05 -6.17 -6.31
C THR A 91 3.79 -6.87 -5.82
N ALA A 92 3.65 -8.17 -6.07
CA ALA A 92 2.54 -8.97 -5.57
C ALA A 92 2.48 -8.97 -4.04
N ILE A 93 3.62 -9.19 -3.38
CA ILE A 93 3.71 -9.16 -1.91
C ILE A 93 3.36 -7.78 -1.36
N LYS A 94 3.93 -6.72 -1.93
CA LYS A 94 3.64 -5.34 -1.52
C LYS A 94 2.17 -4.98 -1.71
N THR A 95 1.51 -5.55 -2.72
CA THR A 95 0.10 -5.34 -3.00
C THR A 95 -0.77 -6.09 -2.00
N ALA A 96 -0.48 -7.36 -1.73
CA ALA A 96 -1.20 -8.17 -0.74
C ALA A 96 -1.03 -7.65 0.69
N THR A 97 0.15 -7.09 1.02
CA THR A 97 0.43 -6.47 2.32
C THR A 97 0.07 -4.98 2.37
N ARG A 98 -0.53 -4.43 1.30
CA ARG A 98 -0.93 -3.02 1.26
C ARG A 98 -2.14 -2.78 2.15
N GLN A 99 -1.86 -2.18 3.30
CA GLN A 99 -2.76 -1.81 4.40
C GLN A 99 -3.84 -0.76 4.05
N LYS A 100 -4.40 -0.77 2.84
CA LYS A 100 -5.61 0.03 2.53
C LYS A 100 -6.90 -0.70 2.97
N HIS A 101 -6.83 -2.01 3.23
CA HIS A 101 -7.99 -2.82 3.67
C HIS A 101 -7.70 -3.69 4.91
N GLN A 102 -6.63 -3.44 5.66
CA GLN A 102 -6.34 -4.19 6.89
C GLN A 102 -7.51 -4.22 7.91
N PRO A 103 -8.32 -3.15 8.05
CA PRO A 103 -9.49 -3.18 8.94
C PRO A 103 -10.61 -4.14 8.49
N LEU A 104 -10.59 -4.63 7.24
CA LEU A 104 -11.65 -5.45 6.62
C LEU A 104 -11.33 -6.97 6.60
N ASN A 105 -10.17 -7.43 7.06
CA ASN A 105 -9.80 -8.86 6.95
C ASN A 105 -9.58 -9.56 8.29
N SER A 106 -9.76 -8.86 9.41
CA SER A 106 -9.67 -9.43 10.76
C SER A 106 -11.05 -9.49 11.42
N TYR A 107 -12.07 -9.95 10.69
CA TYR A 107 -13.41 -10.06 11.25
C TYR A 107 -13.48 -11.21 12.27
N VAL A 108 -13.73 -10.85 13.52
CA VAL A 108 -14.10 -11.78 14.58
C VAL A 108 -15.63 -11.77 14.65
N SER A 109 -16.25 -12.96 14.61
CA SER A 109 -17.71 -13.08 14.71
C SER A 109 -18.19 -12.58 16.07
N LEU A 110 -19.12 -11.62 16.07
CA LEU A 110 -19.78 -11.12 17.27
C LEU A 110 -20.56 -12.22 17.99
N ASN A 111 -21.03 -13.24 17.27
CA ASN A 111 -21.79 -14.36 17.84
C ASN A 111 -20.90 -15.45 18.45
N LYS A 112 -19.58 -15.27 18.49
CA LYS A 112 -18.67 -16.27 19.06
C LYS A 112 -18.80 -16.26 20.60
N PRO A 113 -19.00 -17.41 21.26
CA PRO A 113 -19.04 -17.51 22.72
C PRO A 113 -17.67 -17.21 23.33
N ILE A 114 -17.65 -16.52 24.47
CA ILE A 114 -16.43 -15.97 25.08
C ILE A 114 -15.64 -17.04 25.84
N GLY A 115 -16.30 -18.00 26.49
CA GLY A 115 -15.65 -19.06 27.28
C GLY A 115 -15.24 -20.31 26.49
N GLY A 116 -15.41 -20.32 25.17
CA GLY A 116 -14.99 -21.44 24.31
C GLY A 116 -15.85 -22.71 24.41
N ASP A 117 -16.90 -22.70 25.22
CA ASP A 117 -17.92 -23.74 25.28
C ASP A 117 -19.20 -23.25 24.58
N GLU A 118 -19.90 -24.13 23.86
CA GLU A 118 -21.15 -23.79 23.16
C GLU A 118 -22.35 -23.58 24.12
N SER A 119 -22.13 -23.83 25.42
CA SER A 119 -23.10 -23.61 26.50
C SER A 119 -23.11 -22.18 27.05
N ASP A 120 -22.12 -21.36 26.68
CA ASP A 120 -22.03 -19.96 27.14
C ASP A 120 -23.00 -19.06 26.37
N GLU A 121 -23.97 -18.49 27.06
CA GLU A 121 -24.98 -17.58 26.48
C GLU A 121 -24.39 -16.21 26.09
N ARG A 122 -23.19 -15.88 26.55
CA ARG A 122 -22.53 -14.58 26.30
C ARG A 122 -21.65 -14.64 25.07
N THR A 123 -22.01 -13.83 24.08
CA THR A 123 -21.27 -13.68 22.83
C THR A 123 -20.31 -12.50 22.89
N LEU A 124 -19.31 -12.46 22.01
CA LEU A 124 -18.42 -11.30 21.86
C LEU A 124 -19.21 -9.99 21.63
N GLY A 125 -20.33 -10.06 20.92
CA GLY A 125 -21.24 -8.93 20.69
C GLY A 125 -21.80 -8.35 22.00
N ASP A 126 -22.08 -9.19 22.99
CA ASP A 126 -22.60 -8.76 24.30
C ASP A 126 -21.53 -8.10 25.18
N SER A 127 -20.25 -8.33 24.88
CA SER A 127 -19.11 -7.71 25.59
C SER A 127 -18.56 -6.47 24.90
N ILE A 128 -18.97 -6.19 23.67
CA ILE A 128 -18.64 -4.93 23.01
C ILE A 128 -19.55 -3.86 23.60
N GLN A 129 -19.01 -3.12 24.56
CA GLN A 129 -19.62 -1.89 25.03
C GLN A 129 -19.84 -0.97 23.82
N THR A 130 -21.09 -0.61 23.56
CA THR A 130 -21.39 0.48 22.64
C THR A 130 -20.82 1.73 23.29
N SER A 131 -19.85 2.38 22.63
CA SER A 131 -19.17 3.61 23.07
C SER A 131 -20.10 4.84 23.09
N GLU A 132 -21.38 4.68 23.44
CA GLU A 132 -22.36 5.77 23.48
C GLU A 132 -22.59 6.36 24.88
N VAL A 133 -21.84 5.91 25.89
CA VAL A 133 -21.76 6.66 27.15
C VAL A 133 -20.33 7.14 27.30
N ALA A 134 -19.97 8.17 26.53
CA ALA A 134 -18.82 9.00 26.88
C ALA A 134 -19.13 9.60 28.27
N ASP A 135 -18.23 9.36 29.23
CA ASP A 135 -18.30 9.96 30.56
C ASP A 135 -18.50 11.48 30.40
N PRO A 136 -19.48 12.11 31.08
CA PRO A 136 -19.61 13.57 31.07
C PRO A 136 -18.29 14.31 31.31
N ALA A 137 -17.38 13.73 32.11
CA ALA A 137 -16.04 14.30 32.28
C ALA A 137 -15.19 14.24 31.00
N GLU A 138 -15.24 13.13 30.25
CA GLU A 138 -14.51 12.95 28.99
C GLU A 138 -15.07 13.83 27.86
N LEU A 139 -16.39 14.07 27.85
CA LEU A 139 -17.02 15.05 26.96
C LEU A 139 -16.58 16.48 27.26
N VAL A 140 -16.43 16.84 28.55
CA VAL A 140 -15.93 18.16 28.95
C VAL A 140 -14.46 18.31 28.59
N ILE A 141 -13.61 17.32 28.90
CA ILE A 141 -12.18 17.33 28.57
C ILE A 141 -11.97 17.44 27.05
N SER A 142 -12.69 16.65 26.25
CA SER A 142 -12.58 16.73 24.79
C SER A 142 -13.08 18.07 24.22
N ALA A 143 -14.12 18.67 24.80
CA ALA A 143 -14.57 20.00 24.42
C ALA A 143 -13.52 21.08 24.76
N GLU A 144 -12.88 20.98 25.92
CA GLU A 144 -11.79 21.87 26.35
C GLU A 144 -10.55 21.74 25.45
N GLU A 145 -10.16 20.51 25.10
CA GLU A 145 -9.07 20.26 24.15
C GLU A 145 -9.35 20.89 22.78
N VAL A 146 -10.56 20.70 22.25
CA VAL A 146 -10.96 21.31 20.96
C VAL A 146 -10.94 22.84 21.04
N GLN A 147 -11.36 23.43 22.16
CA GLN A 147 -11.31 24.89 22.34
C GLN A 147 -9.88 25.41 22.49
N ASN A 148 -9.03 24.70 23.21
CA ASN A 148 -7.61 25.03 23.36
C ASN A 148 -6.88 24.96 22.01
N ILE A 149 -7.16 23.93 21.20
CA ILE A 149 -6.64 23.81 19.84
C ILE A 149 -7.08 25.00 18.99
N LYS A 150 -8.38 25.34 18.96
CA LYS A 150 -8.90 26.49 18.20
C LYS A 150 -8.27 27.82 18.62
N THR A 151 -8.11 28.04 19.93
CA THR A 151 -7.50 29.25 20.48
C THR A 151 -6.03 29.36 20.07
N THR A 152 -5.28 28.26 20.21
CA THR A 152 -3.87 28.20 19.82
C THR A 152 -3.70 28.45 18.32
N MET A 153 -4.54 27.83 17.49
CA MET A 153 -4.53 28.06 16.05
C MET A 153 -4.77 29.53 15.69
N GLY A 154 -5.70 30.20 16.38
CA GLY A 154 -5.97 31.63 16.18
C GLY A 154 -4.83 32.56 16.61
N GLN A 155 -3.96 32.13 17.53
CA GLN A 155 -2.81 32.91 18.01
C GLN A 155 -1.56 32.72 17.14
N VAL A 156 -1.41 31.53 16.55
CA VAL A 156 -0.16 31.10 15.91
C VAL A 156 -0.22 31.23 14.37
N LEU A 157 -1.40 30.99 13.79
CA LEU A 157 -1.61 31.05 12.36
C LEU A 157 -1.98 32.47 11.92
N SER A 158 -1.49 32.86 10.75
CA SER A 158 -1.94 34.09 10.08
C SER A 158 -3.36 33.93 9.53
N GLU A 159 -4.05 35.04 9.24
CA GLU A 159 -5.40 35.05 8.65
C GLU A 159 -5.50 34.14 7.40
N LEU A 160 -4.51 34.24 6.50
CA LEU A 160 -4.44 33.39 5.31
C LEU A 160 -4.23 31.90 5.65
N GLU A 161 -3.44 31.59 6.66
CA GLU A 161 -3.20 30.22 7.09
C GLU A 161 -4.44 29.60 7.73
N ILE A 162 -5.20 30.39 8.50
CA ILE A 162 -6.49 29.97 9.06
C ILE A 162 -7.48 29.63 7.95
N GLU A 163 -7.62 30.51 6.95
CA GLU A 163 -8.56 30.34 5.85
C GLU A 163 -8.19 29.13 4.96
N VAL A 164 -6.89 28.98 4.66
CA VAL A 164 -6.38 27.79 3.94
C VAL A 164 -6.64 26.51 4.72
N LEU A 165 -6.42 26.52 6.03
CA LEU A 165 -6.60 25.34 6.87
C LEU A 165 -8.07 24.95 7.01
N GLN A 166 -8.98 25.92 7.16
CA GLN A 166 -10.42 25.67 7.20
C GLN A 166 -10.89 24.95 5.93
N HIS A 167 -10.54 25.47 4.75
CA HIS A 167 -10.91 24.84 3.49
C HIS A 167 -10.23 23.48 3.26
N TYR A 168 -9.00 23.30 3.76
CA TYR A 168 -8.33 22.01 3.70
C TYR A 168 -9.03 20.95 4.58
N ILE A 169 -9.46 21.33 5.80
CA ILE A 169 -10.22 20.45 6.71
C ILE A 169 -11.59 20.09 6.11
N GLU A 170 -12.21 21.00 5.36
CA GLU A 170 -13.44 20.73 4.57
C GLU A 170 -13.22 19.77 3.39
N GLY A 171 -11.98 19.32 3.14
CA GLY A 171 -11.64 18.35 2.11
C GLY A 171 -11.43 18.95 0.71
N LYS A 172 -11.29 20.28 0.59
CA LYS A 172 -11.02 20.93 -0.71
C LYS A 172 -9.59 20.65 -1.18
N SER A 173 -9.44 20.44 -2.48
CA SER A 173 -8.12 20.32 -3.12
C SER A 173 -7.37 21.65 -3.16
N TYR A 174 -6.05 21.59 -3.29
CA TYR A 174 -5.20 22.79 -3.33
C TYR A 174 -5.58 23.75 -4.47
N GLN A 175 -6.01 23.21 -5.61
CA GLN A 175 -6.50 24.00 -6.74
C GLN A 175 -7.79 24.74 -6.38
N GLN A 176 -8.76 24.06 -5.78
CA GLN A 176 -10.02 24.68 -5.37
C GLN A 176 -9.80 25.79 -4.33
N ILE A 177 -8.90 25.56 -3.36
CA ILE A 177 -8.55 26.57 -2.37
C ILE A 177 -7.87 27.78 -3.05
N ALA A 178 -6.96 27.53 -3.99
CA ALA A 178 -6.29 28.57 -4.76
C ALA A 178 -7.29 29.44 -5.54
N ASP A 179 -8.25 28.80 -6.21
CA ASP A 179 -9.29 29.46 -6.99
C ASP A 179 -10.24 30.28 -6.09
N MET A 180 -10.64 29.74 -4.93
CA MET A 180 -11.48 30.43 -3.95
C MET A 180 -10.81 31.66 -3.34
N LEU A 181 -9.51 31.57 -3.05
CA LEU A 181 -8.75 32.65 -2.41
C LEU A 181 -8.12 33.62 -3.42
N GLY A 182 -8.29 33.39 -4.72
CA GLY A 182 -7.66 34.19 -5.77
C GLY A 182 -6.12 34.16 -5.69
N ARG A 183 -5.54 33.04 -5.26
CA ARG A 183 -4.09 32.86 -5.08
C ARG A 183 -3.55 31.78 -6.00
N HIS A 184 -2.24 31.75 -6.18
CA HIS A 184 -1.58 30.66 -6.89
C HIS A 184 -1.52 29.41 -6.02
N VAL A 185 -1.65 28.22 -6.62
CA VAL A 185 -1.63 26.91 -5.94
C VAL A 185 -0.39 26.73 -5.04
N LYS A 186 0.77 27.18 -5.53
CA LYS A 186 2.03 27.16 -4.76
C LYS A 186 1.95 27.96 -3.45
N SER A 187 1.14 29.02 -3.41
CA SER A 187 0.94 29.81 -2.18
C SER A 187 0.12 29.05 -1.15
N ILE A 188 -0.83 28.21 -1.59
CA ILE A 188 -1.63 27.33 -0.73
C ILE A 188 -0.75 26.22 -0.13
N ASP A 189 0.05 25.56 -0.97
CA ASP A 189 1.00 24.53 -0.52
C ASP A 189 2.01 25.11 0.49
N ASN A 190 2.59 26.27 0.18
CA ASN A 190 3.49 26.97 1.11
C ASN A 190 2.79 27.34 2.43
N ALA A 191 1.50 27.69 2.41
CA ALA A 191 0.74 27.97 3.63
C ALA A 191 0.54 26.70 4.46
N LEU A 192 0.14 25.58 3.85
CA LEU A 192 0.00 24.28 4.53
C LEU A 192 1.31 23.79 5.16
N GLN A 193 2.44 23.99 4.48
CA GLN A 193 3.75 23.67 5.04
C GLN A 193 4.09 24.53 6.27
N ARG A 194 3.79 25.84 6.23
CA ARG A 194 3.98 26.73 7.38
C ARG A 194 3.05 26.39 8.54
N ILE A 195 1.78 26.08 8.26
CA ILE A 195 0.81 25.61 9.25
C ILE A 195 1.35 24.37 9.96
N LYS A 196 1.78 23.36 9.21
CA LYS A 196 2.32 22.11 9.77
C LYS A 196 3.51 22.38 10.70
N ARG A 197 4.49 23.16 10.25
CA ARG A 197 5.67 23.50 11.06
C ARG A 197 5.28 24.23 12.35
N LYS A 198 4.44 25.25 12.26
CA LYS A 198 3.98 26.04 13.42
C LYS A 198 3.22 25.20 14.45
N LEU A 199 2.38 24.26 13.98
CA LEU A 199 1.66 23.35 14.86
C LEU A 199 2.61 22.31 15.49
N GLU A 200 3.57 21.77 14.74
CA GLU A 200 4.59 20.85 15.28
C GLU A 200 5.41 21.51 16.40
N GLU A 201 5.87 22.76 16.21
CA GLU A 201 6.60 23.53 17.22
C GLU A 201 5.77 23.74 18.50
N HIS A 202 4.50 24.10 18.38
CA HIS A 202 3.60 24.29 19.53
C HIS A 202 3.22 22.98 20.24
N MET A 203 3.12 21.87 19.51
CA MET A 203 2.85 20.55 20.10
C MET A 203 4.05 19.98 20.85
N THR A 204 5.28 20.32 20.46
CA THR A 204 6.49 19.98 21.23
C THR A 204 6.59 20.74 22.54
N ASP A 205 6.19 22.02 22.57
CA ASP A 205 6.20 22.82 23.80
C ASP A 205 5.14 22.35 24.82
N HIS A 206 4.01 21.79 24.37
CA HIS A 206 2.96 21.29 25.27
C HIS A 206 3.25 19.90 25.87
N LYS A 207 4.21 19.14 25.31
CA LYS A 207 4.67 17.86 25.88
C LYS A 207 5.72 18.03 27.01
N ALA A 208 6.16 19.26 27.29
CA ALA A 208 7.23 19.54 28.25
C ALA A 208 6.76 19.79 29.71
N LEU A 209 5.54 19.41 30.06
CA LEU A 209 5.08 19.36 31.46
C LEU A 209 4.97 17.89 31.89
N PRO A 210 5.99 17.33 32.57
CA PRO A 210 5.84 16.05 33.24
C PRO A 210 4.85 16.22 34.41
N ALA A 211 3.82 15.37 34.42
CA ALA A 211 3.10 15.01 35.64
C ALA A 211 4.03 14.26 36.61
#